data_AF-A0A7L6B5H1-F1
#
_entry.id   AF-A0A7L6B5H1-F1
#
_cell.length_a   1.000
_cell.length_b   1.000
_cell.length_c   1.000
_cell.angle_alpha   90.00
_cell.angle_beta   90.00
_cell.angle_gamma   90.00
#
_symmetry.space_group_name_H-M   'P 1'
#
loop_
_entity.id
_entity.type
_entity.pdbx_description
1 polymer ?
#
loop_
_entity_poly.entity_id
_entity_poly.type
_entity_poly.pdbx_seq_one_letter_code
_entity_poly.pdbx_strand_id
1 'polypeptide(L)'
;MVTRLVDLLVRAAVRRWPAELRAELAREWAAELHELARTGRRWTMLRFAASLATSRAATPLVDRSAVSGRLWRTAGVLLLAPPACIAVIVVAAVVMNLAYGWLSYGVLWATAAQLPIWSMVAAGLGVLLALVVTRAARRTVRVGALPTALGVALPIAATLAVVLGWFASRAESGVAEMAPGLLLWLALLVPALWAAGALARRERTRTAWLVGLLGALVAADAAVVLTVVSTIPATATFTELPPDSVDRISAPLWLFTCWTDWSFGLPRPTEWERFLITDQVLVEPMFYLAATPYAVAYAIAVARPARATASAGQPAPVSA
;
A
#
# COMPACT_ATOMS: atom_id res chain seq x y z
N MET A 1 19.38 44.67 -34.99
CA MET A 1 19.26 44.16 -33.61
C MET A 1 18.26 43.00 -33.51
N VAL A 2 17.02 43.15 -33.99
CA VAL A 2 15.97 42.11 -33.93
C VAL A 2 16.42 40.73 -34.46
N THR A 3 17.13 40.70 -35.58
CA THR A 3 17.61 39.45 -36.21
C THR A 3 18.59 38.67 -35.33
N ARG A 4 19.45 39.36 -34.57
CA ARG A 4 20.42 38.72 -33.66
C ARG A 4 19.73 38.13 -32.42
N LEU A 5 18.69 38.80 -31.93
CA LEU A 5 17.92 38.32 -30.78
C LEU A 5 17.10 37.07 -31.13
N VAL A 6 16.47 37.07 -32.30
CA VAL A 6 15.71 35.92 -32.83
C VAL A 6 16.60 34.69 -33.01
N ASP A 7 17.78 34.87 -33.60
CA ASP A 7 18.75 33.78 -33.79
C ASP A 7 19.24 33.21 -32.45
N LEU A 8 19.54 34.06 -31.46
CA LEU A 8 19.89 33.61 -30.10
C LEU A 8 18.76 32.80 -29.44
N LEU A 9 17.51 33.26 -29.56
CA LEU A 9 16.34 32.57 -28.99
C LEU A 9 16.11 31.21 -29.65
N VAL A 10 16.28 31.13 -30.97
CA VAL A 10 16.10 29.87 -31.73
C VAL A 10 17.23 28.89 -31.42
N ARG A 11 18.48 29.34 -31.35
CA ARG A 11 19.59 28.48 -30.91
C ARG A 11 19.38 27.96 -29.48
N ALA A 12 18.86 28.80 -28.59
CA ALA A 12 18.52 28.39 -27.23
C ALA A 12 17.36 27.37 -27.22
N ALA A 13 16.37 27.53 -28.08
CA ALA A 13 15.27 26.58 -28.26
C ALA A 13 15.78 25.23 -28.80
N VAL A 14 16.52 25.22 -29.91
CA VAL A 14 17.03 23.99 -30.57
C VAL A 14 17.88 23.15 -29.62
N ARG A 15 18.72 23.77 -28.78
CA ARG A 15 19.58 23.06 -27.82
C ARG A 15 18.80 22.23 -26.80
N ARG A 16 17.54 22.57 -26.53
CA ARG A 16 16.68 21.86 -25.56
C ARG A 16 16.02 20.61 -26.14
N TRP A 17 16.08 20.39 -27.45
CA TRP A 17 15.45 19.25 -28.12
C TRP A 17 16.43 18.08 -28.30
N PRO A 18 15.95 16.82 -28.42
CA PRO A 18 16.78 15.63 -28.64
C PRO A 18 17.64 15.75 -29.90
N ALA A 19 18.87 15.22 -29.87
CA ALA A 19 19.84 15.40 -30.95
C ALA A 19 19.34 14.92 -32.32
N GLU A 20 18.54 13.85 -32.35
CA GLU A 20 17.95 13.31 -33.59
C GLU A 20 17.01 14.31 -34.29
N LEU A 21 16.27 15.12 -33.53
CA LEU A 21 15.25 16.05 -34.05
C LEU A 21 15.79 17.46 -34.28
N ARG A 22 16.97 17.79 -33.75
CA ARG A 22 17.53 19.17 -33.81
C ARG A 22 17.70 19.67 -35.24
N ALA A 23 18.22 18.82 -36.13
CA ALA A 23 18.54 19.23 -37.50
C ALA A 23 17.28 19.45 -38.35
N GLU A 24 16.22 18.67 -38.11
CA GLU A 24 14.95 18.80 -38.80
C GLU A 24 14.17 20.03 -38.31
N LEU A 25 14.00 20.17 -36.99
CA LEU A 25 13.33 21.32 -36.38
C LEU A 25 14.07 22.64 -36.65
N ALA A 26 15.40 22.64 -36.65
CA ALA A 26 16.17 23.83 -36.99
C ALA A 26 15.93 24.26 -38.45
N ARG A 27 15.76 23.32 -39.39
CA ARG A 27 15.44 23.64 -40.79
C ARG A 27 14.03 24.18 -40.94
N GLU A 28 13.06 23.57 -40.27
CA GLU A 28 11.66 23.99 -40.30
C GLU A 28 11.48 25.40 -39.69
N TRP A 29 12.04 25.64 -38.50
CA TRP A 29 11.96 26.96 -37.87
C TRP A 29 12.74 28.03 -38.64
N ALA A 30 13.86 27.67 -39.28
CA ALA A 30 14.58 28.59 -40.16
C ALA A 30 13.74 28.98 -41.39
N ALA A 31 12.98 28.04 -41.96
CA ALA A 31 12.08 28.30 -43.08
C ALA A 31 10.91 29.23 -42.67
N GLU A 32 10.27 28.98 -41.53
CA GLU A 32 9.20 29.85 -41.02
C GLU A 32 9.71 31.26 -40.68
N LEU A 33 10.91 31.38 -40.10
CA LEU A 33 11.54 32.68 -39.84
C LEU A 33 11.90 33.41 -41.14
N HIS A 34 12.34 32.69 -42.17
CA HIS A 34 12.61 33.27 -43.48
C HIS A 34 11.34 33.85 -44.11
N GLU A 35 10.21 33.15 -44.01
CA GLU A 35 8.92 33.62 -44.54
C GLU A 35 8.37 34.83 -43.77
N LEU A 36 8.55 34.84 -42.43
CA LEU A 36 8.20 36.00 -41.59
C LEU A 36 9.10 37.21 -41.85
N ALA A 37 10.37 36.98 -42.19
CA ALA A 37 11.29 38.04 -42.61
C ALA A 37 10.91 38.61 -43.98
N ARG A 38 10.54 37.75 -44.95
CA ARG A 38 10.10 38.13 -46.30
C ARG A 38 8.86 39.04 -46.27
N THR A 39 7.93 38.75 -45.37
CA THR A 39 6.68 39.53 -45.18
C THR A 39 6.84 40.77 -44.31
N GLY A 40 8.06 41.08 -43.83
CA GLY A 40 8.35 42.29 -43.05
C GLY A 40 7.79 42.30 -41.63
N ARG A 41 7.23 41.18 -41.12
CA ARG A 41 6.52 41.09 -39.84
C ARG A 41 7.48 40.87 -38.66
N ARG A 42 8.31 41.88 -38.37
CA ARG A 42 9.36 41.83 -37.32
C ARG A 42 8.85 41.46 -35.93
N TRP A 43 7.65 41.92 -35.56
CA TRP A 43 7.03 41.60 -34.27
C TRP A 43 6.55 40.15 -34.18
N THR A 44 5.95 39.63 -35.25
CA THR A 44 5.51 38.23 -35.30
C THR A 44 6.68 37.27 -35.23
N MET A 45 7.79 37.62 -35.89
CA MET A 45 9.05 36.88 -35.86
C MET A 45 9.63 36.79 -34.43
N LEU A 46 9.63 37.91 -33.69
CA LEU A 46 10.05 37.92 -32.29
C LEU A 46 9.12 37.10 -31.39
N ARG A 47 7.80 37.24 -31.56
CA ARG A 47 6.81 36.48 -30.79
C ARG A 47 6.95 34.99 -31.04
N PHE A 48 7.18 34.60 -32.29
CA PHE A 48 7.40 33.21 -32.68
C PHE A 48 8.67 32.65 -32.03
N ALA A 49 9.80 33.33 -32.14
CA ALA A 49 11.07 32.92 -31.52
C ALA A 49 10.98 32.87 -29.98
N ALA A 50 10.29 33.83 -29.36
CA ALA A 50 10.03 33.83 -27.92
C ALA A 50 9.12 32.65 -27.53
N SER A 51 8.09 32.35 -28.32
CA SER A 51 7.20 31.21 -28.07
C SER A 51 7.96 29.89 -28.13
N LEU A 52 8.87 29.71 -29.10
CA LEU A 52 9.76 28.54 -29.19
C LEU A 52 10.74 28.46 -28.02
N ALA A 53 11.25 29.58 -27.53
CA ALA A 53 12.15 29.61 -26.37
C ALA A 53 11.41 29.29 -25.06
N THR A 54 10.11 29.56 -24.98
CA THR A 54 9.27 29.30 -23.80
C THR A 54 8.51 27.98 -23.84
N SER A 55 8.36 27.37 -25.02
CA SER A 55 7.68 26.09 -25.14
C SER A 55 8.51 25.00 -24.44
N ARG A 56 7.83 24.14 -23.66
CA ARG A 56 8.46 22.94 -23.12
C ARG A 56 8.77 22.03 -24.31
N ALA A 57 9.98 21.48 -24.34
CA ALA A 57 10.35 20.46 -25.31
C ALA A 57 9.23 19.42 -25.37
N ALA A 58 8.70 19.16 -26.57
CA ALA A 58 7.74 18.08 -26.73
C ALA A 58 8.44 16.81 -26.26
N THR A 59 7.87 16.21 -25.21
CA THR A 59 8.32 14.93 -24.68
C THR A 59 8.44 13.96 -25.86
N PRO A 60 9.60 13.27 -26.01
CA PRO A 60 9.86 12.46 -27.18
C PRO A 60 8.73 11.45 -27.37
N LEU A 61 8.25 11.35 -28.61
CA LEU A 61 7.47 10.23 -29.12
C LEU A 61 8.23 8.94 -28.74
N VAL A 62 7.53 8.04 -28.03
CA VAL A 62 8.02 6.81 -27.37
C VAL A 62 8.35 6.97 -25.87
N ASP A 63 7.27 6.97 -25.10
CA ASP A 63 7.14 7.02 -23.63
C ASP A 63 7.69 5.79 -22.88
N ARG A 64 8.77 5.14 -23.36
CA ARG A 64 9.35 3.95 -22.71
C ARG A 64 9.98 4.28 -21.35
N SER A 65 10.52 5.48 -21.18
CA SER A 65 11.16 5.93 -19.93
C SER A 65 10.16 6.27 -18.82
N ALA A 66 8.97 6.77 -19.15
CA ALA A 66 7.94 7.00 -18.15
C ALA A 66 7.32 5.69 -17.66
N VAL A 67 7.18 4.70 -18.54
CA VAL A 67 6.72 3.35 -18.18
C VAL A 67 7.73 2.67 -17.25
N SER A 68 9.03 2.72 -17.56
CA SER A 68 10.06 2.15 -16.68
C SER A 68 10.10 2.84 -15.32
N GLY A 69 9.98 4.17 -15.26
CA GLY A 69 9.93 4.92 -14.01
C GLY A 69 8.70 4.59 -13.14
N ARG A 70 7.52 4.38 -13.74
CA ARG A 70 6.31 3.97 -13.01
C ARG A 70 6.41 2.51 -12.54
N LEU A 71 6.98 1.62 -13.34
CA LEU A 71 7.23 0.22 -12.96
C LEU A 71 8.16 0.14 -11.75
N TRP A 72 9.30 0.84 -11.77
CA TRP A 72 10.23 0.88 -10.64
C TRP A 72 9.59 1.46 -9.38
N ARG A 73 8.76 2.51 -9.50
CA ARG A 73 8.00 3.04 -8.35
C ARG A 73 6.98 2.05 -7.81
N THR A 74 6.33 1.30 -8.70
CA THR A 74 5.36 0.26 -8.33
C THR A 74 6.06 -0.86 -7.57
N ALA A 75 7.16 -1.37 -8.11
CA ALA A 75 8.00 -2.37 -7.46
C ALA A 75 8.52 -1.87 -6.11
N GLY A 76 9.06 -0.64 -6.06
CA GLY A 76 9.56 -0.04 -4.82
C GLY A 76 8.49 0.07 -3.73
N VAL A 77 7.28 0.54 -4.05
CA VAL A 77 6.19 0.61 -3.06
C VAL A 77 5.77 -0.77 -2.58
N LEU A 78 5.60 -1.73 -3.51
CA LEU A 78 5.12 -3.07 -3.18
C LEU A 78 6.16 -3.92 -2.44
N LEU A 79 7.45 -3.76 -2.73
CA LEU A 79 8.53 -4.49 -2.07
C LEU A 79 8.92 -3.89 -0.72
N LEU A 80 8.80 -2.57 -0.54
CA LEU A 80 9.15 -1.92 0.74
C LEU A 80 8.02 -1.93 1.76
N ALA A 81 6.75 -2.02 1.33
CA ALA A 81 5.62 -1.97 2.26
C ALA A 81 5.57 -3.15 3.25
N PRO A 82 5.77 -4.42 2.86
CA PRO A 82 5.74 -5.51 3.83
C PRO A 82 6.90 -5.47 4.86
N PRO A 83 8.17 -5.21 4.48
CA PRO A 83 9.24 -4.97 5.46
C PRO A 83 8.96 -3.77 6.37
N ALA A 84 8.32 -2.72 5.84
CA ALA A 84 7.87 -1.60 6.66
C ALA A 84 6.82 -2.03 7.70
N CYS A 85 5.97 -3.02 7.42
CA CYS A 85 5.04 -3.57 8.42
C CYS A 85 5.76 -4.28 9.55
N ILE A 86 6.83 -5.02 9.26
CA ILE A 86 7.69 -5.60 10.31
C ILE A 86 8.30 -4.49 11.16
N ALA A 87 8.84 -3.44 10.52
CA ALA A 87 9.38 -2.29 11.24
C ALA A 87 8.31 -1.62 12.12
N VAL A 88 7.06 -1.51 11.65
CA VAL A 88 5.92 -1.03 12.44
C VAL A 88 5.70 -1.88 13.68
N ILE A 89 5.71 -3.21 13.57
CA ILE A 89 5.53 -4.12 14.71
C ILE A 89 6.66 -3.96 15.72
N VAL A 90 7.91 -3.89 15.25
CA VAL A 90 9.10 -3.69 16.11
C VAL A 90 9.01 -2.36 16.83
N VAL A 91 8.69 -1.26 16.14
CA VAL A 91 8.52 0.05 16.75
C VAL A 91 7.38 0.02 17.78
N ALA A 92 6.26 -0.62 17.46
CA ALA A 92 5.12 -0.72 18.36
C ALA A 92 5.47 -1.54 19.61
N ALA A 93 6.24 -2.62 19.48
CA ALA A 93 6.73 -3.41 20.60
C ALA A 93 7.73 -2.62 21.47
N VAL A 94 8.61 -1.81 20.87
CA VAL A 94 9.52 -0.92 21.61
C VAL A 94 8.73 0.12 22.40
N VAL A 95 7.75 0.78 21.77
CA VAL A 95 6.88 1.76 22.44
C VAL A 95 6.11 1.12 23.58
N MET A 96 5.55 -0.07 23.36
CA MET A 96 4.87 -0.85 24.40
C MET A 96 5.81 -1.13 25.58
N ASN A 97 7.01 -1.63 25.33
CA ASN A 97 7.98 -1.95 26.40
C ASN A 97 8.41 -0.70 27.18
N LEU A 98 8.62 0.44 26.51
CA LEU A 98 8.94 1.70 27.17
C LEU A 98 7.77 2.20 28.04
N ALA A 99 6.54 2.15 27.50
CA ALA A 99 5.34 2.54 28.23
C ALA A 99 5.11 1.63 29.44
N TYR A 100 5.27 0.32 29.27
CA TYR A 100 5.19 -0.65 30.35
C TYR A 100 6.24 -0.39 31.43
N GLY A 101 7.51 -0.20 31.04
CA GLY A 101 8.60 0.10 31.95
C GLY A 101 8.36 1.37 32.75
N TRP A 102 7.65 2.35 32.20
CA TRP A 102 7.28 3.57 32.92
C TRP A 102 6.07 3.36 33.85
N LEU A 103 5.02 2.66 33.37
CA LEU A 103 3.79 2.40 34.12
C LEU A 103 4.00 1.45 35.29
N SER A 104 4.91 0.48 35.16
CA SER A 104 5.17 -0.54 36.19
C SER A 104 5.67 0.04 37.52
N TYR A 105 6.24 1.25 37.50
CA TYR A 105 6.65 1.95 38.73
C TYR A 105 5.48 2.59 39.49
N GLY A 106 4.31 2.80 38.86
CA GLY A 106 3.26 3.64 39.41
C GLY A 106 1.87 3.03 39.48
N VAL A 107 1.57 2.00 38.69
CA VAL A 107 0.19 1.48 38.58
C VAL A 107 0.12 -0.05 38.47
N LEU A 108 -0.86 -0.64 39.17
CA LEU A 108 -1.10 -2.09 39.19
C LEU A 108 -1.65 -2.64 37.86
N TRP A 109 -2.22 -1.79 37.00
CA TRP A 109 -2.79 -2.18 35.72
C TRP A 109 -1.78 -2.11 34.56
N ALA A 110 -0.50 -1.90 34.84
CA ALA A 110 0.55 -1.77 33.81
C ALA A 110 0.63 -2.97 32.87
N THR A 111 0.43 -4.19 33.38
CA THR A 111 0.42 -5.43 32.58
C THR A 111 -0.78 -5.51 31.64
N ALA A 112 -1.98 -5.16 32.13
CA ALA A 112 -3.20 -5.13 31.32
C ALA A 112 -3.15 -4.10 30.17
N ALA A 113 -2.30 -3.07 30.28
CA ALA A 113 -2.15 -2.05 29.24
C ALA A 113 -1.24 -2.45 28.07
N GLN A 114 -0.42 -3.50 28.21
CA GLN A 114 0.60 -3.86 27.21
C GLN A 114 -0.02 -4.14 25.84
N LEU A 115 -0.95 -5.09 25.78
CA LEU A 115 -1.59 -5.51 24.53
C LEU A 115 -2.41 -4.39 23.86
N PRO A 116 -3.23 -3.60 24.60
CA PRO A 116 -3.88 -2.42 24.03
C PRO A 116 -2.91 -1.39 23.46
N ILE A 117 -1.83 -1.07 24.19
CA ILE A 117 -0.82 -0.10 23.72
C ILE A 117 -0.17 -0.61 22.44
N TRP A 118 0.25 -1.88 22.41
CA TRP A 118 0.89 -2.45 21.24
C TRP A 118 -0.06 -2.44 20.03
N SER A 119 -1.30 -2.89 20.21
CA SER A 119 -2.32 -2.93 19.17
C SER A 119 -2.64 -1.54 18.63
N MET A 120 -2.81 -0.54 19.51
CA MET A 120 -3.11 0.83 19.13
C MET A 120 -1.96 1.47 18.35
N VAL A 121 -0.72 1.28 18.80
CA VAL A 121 0.47 1.81 18.12
C VAL A 121 0.67 1.13 16.77
N ALA A 122 0.55 -0.20 16.70
CA ALA A 122 0.66 -0.97 15.46
C ALA A 122 -0.42 -0.54 14.45
N ALA A 123 -1.68 -0.44 14.87
CA ALA A 123 -2.78 0.02 14.03
C ALA A 123 -2.57 1.48 13.56
N GLY A 124 -2.19 2.38 14.46
CA GLY A 124 -1.92 3.78 14.14
C GLY A 124 -0.80 3.95 13.11
N LEU A 125 0.33 3.27 13.32
CA LEU A 125 1.45 3.26 12.38
C LEU A 125 1.08 2.57 11.04
N GLY A 126 0.29 1.50 11.07
CA GLY A 126 -0.25 0.85 9.87
C GLY A 126 -1.12 1.78 9.04
N VAL A 127 -1.96 2.59 9.69
CA VAL A 127 -2.75 3.65 9.02
C VAL A 127 -1.84 4.73 8.42
N LEU A 128 -0.80 5.17 9.14
CA LEU A 128 0.17 6.13 8.59
C LEU A 128 0.88 5.57 7.35
N LEU A 129 1.30 4.30 7.40
CA LEU A 129 1.86 3.60 6.25
C LEU A 129 0.87 3.57 5.08
N ALA A 130 -0.39 3.24 5.35
CA ALA A 130 -1.45 3.24 4.34
C ALA A 130 -1.63 4.62 3.67
N LEU A 131 -1.52 5.72 4.42
CA LEU A 131 -1.57 7.07 3.86
C LEU A 131 -0.39 7.35 2.93
N VAL A 132 0.82 6.95 3.31
CA VAL A 132 2.03 7.09 2.48
C VAL A 132 1.92 6.27 1.21
N VAL A 133 1.53 4.99 1.35
CA VAL A 133 1.32 4.06 0.24
C VAL A 133 0.22 4.57 -0.70
N THR A 134 -0.88 5.12 -0.17
CA THR A 134 -1.95 5.71 -0.99
C THR A 134 -1.46 6.88 -1.82
N ARG A 135 -0.61 7.76 -1.26
CA ARG A 135 -0.02 8.88 -2.00
C ARG A 135 0.92 8.38 -3.08
N ALA A 136 1.74 7.36 -2.78
CA ALA A 136 2.67 6.76 -3.72
C ALA A 136 1.95 6.01 -4.86
N ALA A 137 0.87 5.28 -4.55
CA ALA A 137 0.02 4.53 -5.48
C ALA A 137 -0.58 5.41 -6.60
N ARG A 138 -0.74 6.71 -6.38
CA ARG A 138 -1.18 7.63 -7.45
C ARG A 138 -0.17 7.75 -8.59
N ARG A 139 1.10 7.39 -8.33
CA ARG A 139 2.22 7.47 -9.28
C ARG A 139 2.63 6.10 -9.82
N THR A 140 1.93 5.02 -9.45
CA THR A 140 2.23 3.65 -9.89
C THR A 140 1.49 3.28 -11.17
N VAL A 141 1.83 2.12 -11.72
CA VAL A 141 1.13 1.56 -12.88
C VAL A 141 -0.25 1.08 -12.46
N ARG A 142 -1.26 1.42 -13.25
CA ARG A 142 -2.63 0.95 -13.05
C ARG A 142 -2.83 -0.34 -13.81
N VAL A 143 -3.18 -1.39 -13.09
CA VAL A 143 -3.45 -2.72 -13.64
C VAL A 143 -4.85 -3.15 -13.19
N GLY A 144 -5.39 -4.22 -13.75
CA GLY A 144 -6.65 -4.80 -13.29
C GLY A 144 -6.65 -5.12 -11.79
N ALA A 145 -7.84 -5.31 -11.23
CA ALA A 145 -8.00 -5.60 -9.80
C ALA A 145 -7.27 -6.87 -9.35
N LEU A 146 -7.31 -7.94 -10.17
CA LEU A 146 -6.67 -9.22 -9.85
C LEU A 146 -5.12 -9.14 -9.87
N PRO A 147 -4.47 -8.62 -10.93
CA PRO A 147 -3.02 -8.39 -10.90
C PRO A 147 -2.57 -7.48 -9.76
N THR A 148 -3.40 -6.51 -9.36
CA THR A 148 -3.11 -5.63 -8.21
C THR A 148 -3.15 -6.40 -6.90
N ALA A 149 -4.18 -7.23 -6.69
CA ALA A 149 -4.30 -8.06 -5.49
C ALA A 149 -3.11 -9.04 -5.35
N LEU A 150 -2.75 -9.73 -6.44
CA LEU A 150 -1.58 -10.62 -6.47
C LEU A 150 -0.27 -9.86 -6.27
N GLY A 151 -0.14 -8.68 -6.90
CA GLY A 151 1.04 -7.82 -6.75
C GLY A 151 1.24 -7.29 -5.33
N VAL A 152 0.19 -7.21 -4.51
CA VAL A 152 0.27 -6.89 -3.09
C VAL A 152 0.55 -8.14 -2.25
N ALA A 153 -0.14 -9.25 -2.51
CA ALA A 153 -0.02 -10.48 -1.73
C ALA A 153 1.35 -11.18 -1.89
N LEU A 154 1.94 -11.17 -3.09
CA LEU A 154 3.20 -11.86 -3.35
C LEU A 154 4.39 -11.28 -2.55
N PRO A 155 4.63 -9.95 -2.50
CA PRO A 155 5.66 -9.37 -1.64
C PRO A 155 5.43 -9.63 -0.15
N ILE A 156 4.17 -9.68 0.29
CA ILE A 156 3.81 -10.05 1.66
C ILE A 156 4.25 -11.48 1.93
N ALA A 157 3.85 -12.42 1.06
CA ALA A 157 4.22 -13.83 1.15
C ALA A 157 5.74 -14.02 1.16
N ALA A 158 6.46 -13.33 0.28
CA ALA A 158 7.92 -13.37 0.22
C ALA A 158 8.56 -12.86 1.53
N THR A 159 8.04 -11.77 2.09
CA THR A 159 8.53 -11.21 3.34
C THR A 159 8.28 -12.16 4.52
N LEU A 160 7.08 -12.73 4.60
CA LEU A 160 6.75 -13.75 5.60
C LEU A 160 7.64 -14.98 5.46
N ALA A 161 7.88 -15.47 4.25
CA ALA A 161 8.75 -16.62 4.02
C ALA A 161 10.20 -16.35 4.50
N VAL A 162 10.73 -15.15 4.26
CA VAL A 162 12.06 -14.74 4.76
C VAL A 162 12.09 -14.70 6.29
N VAL A 163 11.06 -14.15 6.93
CA VAL A 163 10.95 -14.08 8.40
C VAL A 163 10.84 -15.48 9.01
N LEU A 164 9.94 -16.32 8.49
CA LEU A 164 9.77 -17.69 8.97
C LEU A 164 11.04 -18.51 8.74
N GLY A 165 11.69 -18.37 7.59
CA GLY A 165 12.96 -19.04 7.30
C GLY A 165 14.08 -18.63 8.26
N TRP A 166 14.14 -17.35 8.63
CA TRP A 166 15.06 -16.86 9.65
C TRP A 166 14.81 -17.49 11.02
N PHE A 167 13.55 -17.54 11.46
CA PHE A 167 13.20 -18.18 12.74
C PHE A 167 13.45 -19.69 12.73
N ALA A 168 13.10 -20.39 11.64
CA ALA A 168 13.39 -21.81 11.46
C ALA A 168 14.90 -22.09 11.55
N SER A 169 15.74 -21.22 10.98
CA SER A 169 17.20 -21.36 11.05
C SER A 169 17.77 -21.23 12.46
N ARG A 170 17.02 -20.63 13.39
CA ARG A 170 17.38 -20.48 14.81
C ARG A 170 16.84 -21.61 15.69
N ALA A 171 16.24 -22.63 15.09
CA ALA A 171 15.59 -23.74 15.79
C ALA A 171 14.50 -23.26 16.78
N GLU A 172 13.84 -22.15 16.48
CA GLU A 172 12.67 -21.72 17.24
C GLU A 172 11.51 -22.67 16.92
N SER A 173 10.97 -23.30 17.96
CA SER A 173 9.77 -24.13 17.91
C SER A 173 8.54 -23.29 17.54
N GLY A 174 7.55 -23.87 16.87
CA GLY A 174 6.31 -23.18 16.50
C GLY A 174 6.23 -22.61 15.08
N VAL A 175 7.37 -22.48 14.38
CA VAL A 175 7.39 -21.87 13.03
C VAL A 175 6.58 -22.68 12.00
N ALA A 176 6.63 -24.01 12.08
CA ALA A 176 5.89 -24.88 11.17
C ALA A 176 4.37 -24.80 11.41
N GLU A 177 3.96 -24.51 12.64
CA GLU A 177 2.56 -24.47 13.05
C GLU A 177 1.87 -23.14 12.66
N MET A 178 2.65 -22.07 12.45
CA MET A 178 2.15 -20.78 11.93
C MET A 178 1.84 -20.82 10.41
N ALA A 179 2.51 -21.71 9.67
CA ALA A 179 2.44 -21.73 8.21
C ALA A 179 1.00 -21.92 7.65
N PRO A 180 0.15 -22.83 8.17
CA PRO A 180 -1.21 -23.01 7.69
C PRO A 180 -2.07 -21.75 7.83
N GLY A 181 -2.00 -21.08 8.98
CA GLY A 181 -2.73 -19.83 9.24
C GLY A 181 -2.32 -18.72 8.27
N LEU A 182 -1.02 -18.51 8.08
CA LEU A 182 -0.50 -17.50 7.14
C LEU A 182 -0.87 -17.78 5.69
N LEU A 183 -0.85 -19.05 5.27
CA LEU A 183 -1.28 -19.45 3.91
C LEU A 183 -2.77 -19.19 3.71
N LEU A 184 -3.60 -19.53 4.70
CA LEU A 184 -5.04 -19.25 4.68
C LEU A 184 -5.31 -17.75 4.62
N TRP A 185 -4.61 -16.96 5.45
CA TRP A 185 -4.71 -15.50 5.45
C TRP A 185 -4.43 -14.92 4.07
N LEU A 186 -3.32 -15.31 3.44
CA LEU A 186 -2.96 -14.86 2.09
C LEU A 186 -4.00 -15.28 1.04
N ALA A 187 -4.49 -16.52 1.12
CA ALA A 187 -5.49 -17.06 0.22
C ALA A 187 -6.82 -16.30 0.30
N LEU A 188 -7.24 -15.86 1.49
CA LEU A 188 -8.45 -15.08 1.72
C LEU A 188 -8.25 -13.57 1.49
N LEU A 189 -7.05 -13.05 1.69
CA LEU A 189 -6.72 -11.64 1.45
C LEU A 189 -6.82 -11.29 -0.03
N VAL A 190 -6.35 -12.17 -0.92
CA VAL A 190 -6.41 -11.95 -2.39
C VAL A 190 -7.84 -11.65 -2.90
N PRO A 191 -8.86 -12.48 -2.64
CA PRO A 191 -10.24 -12.20 -3.08
C PRO A 191 -10.82 -10.96 -2.39
N ALA A 192 -10.48 -10.67 -1.13
CA ALA A 192 -10.91 -9.44 -0.45
C ALA A 192 -10.34 -8.18 -1.14
N LEU A 193 -9.05 -8.17 -1.47
CA LEU A 193 -8.41 -7.08 -2.21
C LEU A 193 -8.95 -6.95 -3.64
N TRP A 194 -9.19 -8.09 -4.30
CA TRP A 194 -9.81 -8.10 -5.63
C TRP A 194 -11.22 -7.49 -5.60
N ALA A 195 -12.06 -7.88 -4.64
CA ALA A 195 -13.42 -7.36 -4.49
C ALA A 195 -13.41 -5.85 -4.16
N ALA A 196 -12.53 -5.41 -3.26
CA ALA A 196 -12.34 -4.00 -2.95
C ALA A 196 -11.90 -3.20 -4.19
N GLY A 197 -10.92 -3.70 -4.95
CA GLY A 197 -10.48 -3.09 -6.20
C GLY A 197 -11.59 -3.06 -7.27
N ALA A 198 -12.36 -4.14 -7.41
CA ALA A 198 -13.48 -4.21 -8.35
C ALA A 198 -14.60 -3.21 -8.01
N LEU A 199 -14.92 -3.03 -6.73
CA LEU A 199 -15.88 -2.03 -6.26
C LEU A 199 -15.36 -0.60 -6.41
N ALA A 200 -14.07 -0.37 -6.14
CA ALA A 200 -13.44 0.93 -6.31
C ALA A 200 -13.41 1.38 -7.78
N ARG A 201 -13.24 0.44 -8.71
CA ARG A 201 -13.37 0.69 -10.17
C ARG A 201 -14.77 1.14 -10.58
N ARG A 202 -15.80 0.67 -9.88
CA ARG A 202 -17.22 1.06 -10.08
C ARG A 202 -17.58 2.34 -9.32
N GLU A 203 -16.60 3.11 -8.86
CA GLU A 203 -16.74 4.34 -8.07
C GLU A 203 -17.43 4.17 -6.71
N ARG A 204 -17.70 2.92 -6.29
CA ARG A 204 -18.31 2.61 -4.98
C ARG A 204 -17.24 2.56 -3.88
N THR A 205 -16.64 3.72 -3.61
CA THR A 205 -15.45 3.80 -2.73
C THR A 205 -15.76 3.41 -1.28
N ARG A 206 -16.94 3.79 -0.75
CA ARG A 206 -17.34 3.41 0.63
C ARG A 206 -17.51 1.91 0.78
N THR A 207 -18.20 1.27 -0.17
CA THR A 207 -18.37 -0.19 -0.14
C THR A 207 -17.06 -0.92 -0.40
N ALA A 208 -16.16 -0.37 -1.21
CA ALA A 208 -14.84 -0.94 -1.42
C ALA A 208 -14.02 -1.00 -0.13
N TRP A 209 -14.05 0.08 0.67
CA TRP A 209 -13.42 0.10 1.99
C TRP A 209 -14.07 -0.88 2.95
N LEU A 210 -15.40 -0.90 3.03
CA LEU A 210 -16.12 -1.84 3.90
C LEU A 210 -15.79 -3.30 3.54
N VAL A 211 -15.92 -3.68 2.26
CA VAL A 211 -15.63 -5.04 1.80
C VAL A 211 -14.17 -5.40 1.97
N GLY A 212 -13.25 -4.48 1.68
CA GLY A 212 -11.82 -4.72 1.84
C GLY A 212 -11.41 -4.92 3.31
N LEU A 213 -11.88 -4.04 4.20
CA LEU A 213 -11.56 -4.13 5.64
C LEU A 213 -12.25 -5.32 6.29
N LEU A 214 -13.55 -5.53 6.04
CA LEU A 214 -14.28 -6.69 6.59
C LEU A 214 -13.70 -8.00 6.04
N GLY A 215 -13.41 -8.08 4.75
CA GLY A 215 -12.82 -9.27 4.15
C GLY A 215 -11.43 -9.58 4.72
N ALA A 216 -10.60 -8.56 4.95
CA ALA A 216 -9.29 -8.74 5.57
C ALA A 216 -9.38 -9.10 7.07
N LEU A 217 -10.35 -8.55 7.80
CA LEU A 217 -10.60 -8.93 9.20
C LEU A 217 -11.06 -10.39 9.31
N VAL A 218 -11.98 -10.82 8.45
CA VAL A 218 -12.41 -12.23 8.37
C VAL A 218 -11.24 -13.13 8.00
N ALA A 219 -10.38 -12.71 7.06
CA ALA A 219 -9.18 -13.46 6.70
C ALA A 219 -8.21 -13.60 7.89
N ALA A 220 -8.01 -12.52 8.64
CA ALA A 220 -7.12 -12.49 9.81
C ALA A 220 -7.66 -13.38 10.93
N ASP A 221 -8.97 -13.30 11.21
CA ASP A 221 -9.60 -14.11 12.24
C ASP A 221 -9.59 -15.60 11.87
N ALA A 222 -9.93 -15.97 10.63
CA ALA A 222 -9.85 -17.34 10.15
C ALA A 222 -8.41 -17.90 10.21
N ALA A 223 -7.41 -17.06 9.96
CA ALA A 223 -6.01 -17.43 10.08
C ALA A 223 -5.61 -17.71 11.54
N VAL A 224 -5.98 -16.83 12.48
CA VAL A 224 -5.79 -17.06 13.92
C VAL A 224 -6.48 -18.35 14.36
N VAL A 225 -7.73 -18.58 13.91
CA VAL A 225 -8.47 -19.81 14.20
C VAL A 225 -7.70 -21.04 13.72
N LEU A 226 -7.18 -21.01 12.49
CA LEU A 226 -6.42 -22.13 11.97
C LEU A 226 -5.10 -22.33 12.72
N THR A 227 -4.36 -21.24 13.03
CA THR A 227 -3.11 -21.30 13.80
C THR A 227 -3.35 -21.97 15.15
N VAL A 228 -4.29 -21.46 15.95
CA VAL A 228 -4.60 -21.99 17.28
C VAL A 228 -5.08 -23.44 17.23
N VAL A 229 -5.93 -23.80 16.26
CA VAL A 229 -6.40 -25.20 16.11
C VAL A 229 -5.26 -26.14 15.74
N SER A 230 -4.24 -25.64 15.05
CA SER A 230 -3.06 -26.42 14.65
C SER A 230 -1.98 -26.51 15.73
N THR A 231 -1.86 -25.50 16.60
CA THR A 231 -0.86 -25.45 17.68
C THR A 231 -1.36 -26.07 18.98
N ILE A 232 -2.65 -25.92 19.29
CA ILE A 232 -3.22 -26.42 20.55
C ILE A 232 -3.88 -27.79 20.30
N PRO A 233 -3.33 -28.88 20.88
CA PRO A 233 -3.90 -30.21 20.70
C PRO A 233 -5.32 -30.27 21.25
N ALA A 234 -6.28 -30.66 20.41
CA ALA A 234 -7.63 -30.98 20.88
C ALA A 234 -7.62 -32.39 21.46
N THR A 235 -7.48 -32.49 22.78
CA THR A 235 -7.70 -33.75 23.47
C THR A 235 -8.80 -33.64 24.50
N ALA A 236 -9.76 -34.56 24.33
CA ALA A 236 -10.75 -35.09 25.26
C ALA A 236 -12.17 -34.49 25.26
N THR A 237 -13.11 -35.44 25.23
CA THR A 237 -14.52 -35.35 25.65
C THR A 237 -14.70 -34.50 26.90
N PHE A 238 -15.83 -33.77 26.95
CA PHE A 238 -16.26 -32.76 27.94
C PHE A 238 -15.93 -32.98 29.43
N THR A 239 -15.50 -34.18 29.85
CA THR A 239 -15.32 -34.55 31.25
C THR A 239 -13.88 -34.48 31.78
N GLU A 240 -12.83 -34.46 30.94
CA GLU A 240 -11.42 -34.43 31.40
C GLU A 240 -10.49 -33.68 30.43
N LEU A 241 -10.69 -32.37 30.29
CA LEU A 241 -9.76 -31.50 29.56
C LEU A 241 -8.51 -31.25 30.43
N PRO A 242 -7.29 -31.54 29.94
CA PRO A 242 -6.05 -31.09 30.59
C PRO A 242 -6.08 -29.58 30.82
N PRO A 243 -5.40 -29.05 31.86
CA PRO A 243 -5.38 -27.61 32.14
C PRO A 243 -4.91 -26.77 30.94
N ASP A 244 -4.14 -27.35 30.01
CA ASP A 244 -3.55 -26.65 28.85
C ASP A 244 -4.31 -26.86 27.53
N SER A 245 -5.60 -27.23 27.58
CA SER A 245 -6.41 -27.49 26.38
C SER A 245 -7.46 -26.41 26.12
N VAL A 246 -7.66 -26.06 24.84
CA VAL A 246 -8.65 -25.08 24.39
C VAL A 246 -9.79 -25.80 23.68
N ASP A 247 -11.03 -25.58 24.13
CA ASP A 247 -12.20 -26.12 23.44
C ASP A 247 -12.40 -25.40 22.09
N ARG A 248 -12.36 -26.14 20.99
CA ARG A 248 -12.51 -25.60 19.62
C ARG A 248 -13.87 -24.93 19.38
N ILE A 249 -14.87 -25.22 20.21
CA ILE A 249 -16.23 -24.66 20.10
C ILE A 249 -16.32 -23.25 20.72
N SER A 250 -15.31 -22.81 21.47
CA SER A 250 -15.47 -21.71 22.43
C SER A 250 -15.30 -20.28 21.92
N ALA A 251 -14.85 -20.01 20.68
CA ALA A 251 -15.09 -18.69 20.07
C ALA A 251 -14.79 -18.65 18.56
N PRO A 252 -15.76 -18.32 17.69
CA PRO A 252 -15.54 -18.13 16.25
C PRO A 252 -14.90 -16.77 15.89
N LEU A 253 -14.44 -15.98 16.87
CA LEU A 253 -13.85 -14.64 16.70
C LEU A 253 -12.64 -14.44 17.63
N TRP A 254 -11.68 -15.36 17.61
CA TRP A 254 -10.53 -15.33 18.52
C TRP A 254 -9.71 -14.04 18.42
N LEU A 255 -9.60 -13.44 17.24
CA LEU A 255 -8.90 -12.17 17.08
C LEU A 255 -9.55 -11.05 17.91
N PHE A 256 -10.89 -11.01 17.93
CA PHE A 256 -11.64 -10.05 18.72
C PHE A 256 -11.51 -10.31 20.22
N THR A 257 -11.60 -11.58 20.62
CA THR A 257 -11.46 -11.98 22.02
C THR A 257 -10.07 -11.65 22.57
N CYS A 258 -9.00 -11.87 21.77
CA CYS A 258 -7.65 -11.50 22.16
C CYS A 258 -7.50 -9.98 22.38
N TRP A 259 -8.17 -9.15 21.59
CA TRP A 259 -8.02 -7.69 21.69
C TRP A 259 -8.89 -7.04 22.76
N THR A 260 -10.06 -7.61 23.03
CA THR A 260 -11.08 -6.97 23.89
C THR A 260 -11.27 -7.67 25.22
N ASP A 261 -10.63 -8.83 25.40
CA ASP A 261 -10.87 -9.71 26.54
C ASP A 261 -12.34 -10.09 26.71
N TRP A 262 -13.14 -9.99 25.64
CA TRP A 262 -14.58 -10.17 25.67
C TRP A 262 -15.02 -11.37 24.83
N SER A 263 -15.75 -12.29 25.47
CA SER A 263 -16.29 -13.51 24.87
C SER A 263 -17.78 -13.40 24.50
N PHE A 264 -18.32 -12.19 24.35
CA PHE A 264 -19.76 -11.95 24.12
C PHE A 264 -20.69 -12.57 25.19
N GLY A 265 -20.19 -12.71 26.42
CA GLY A 265 -20.94 -13.33 27.53
C GLY A 265 -20.95 -14.86 27.50
N LEU A 266 -20.19 -15.48 26.59
CA LEU A 266 -19.99 -16.93 26.59
C LEU A 266 -19.08 -17.35 27.76
N PRO A 267 -19.31 -18.52 28.37
CA PRO A 267 -18.53 -19.02 29.50
C PRO A 267 -17.07 -19.36 29.15
N ARG A 268 -16.74 -19.41 27.85
CA ARG A 268 -15.41 -19.61 27.32
C ARG A 268 -15.15 -18.63 26.14
N PRO A 269 -13.89 -18.31 25.82
CA PRO A 269 -12.67 -18.77 26.50
C PRO A 269 -12.50 -18.18 27.90
N THR A 270 -12.06 -19.03 28.83
CA THR A 270 -11.65 -18.64 30.20
C THR A 270 -10.46 -17.67 30.16
N GLU A 271 -10.12 -17.03 31.28
CA GLU A 271 -8.91 -16.20 31.38
C GLU A 271 -7.65 -16.97 31.01
N TRP A 272 -7.57 -18.24 31.41
CA TRP A 272 -6.45 -19.12 31.08
C TRP A 272 -6.37 -19.46 29.59
N GLU A 273 -7.49 -19.83 28.96
CA GLU A 273 -7.54 -20.08 27.51
C GLU A 273 -7.19 -18.81 26.72
N ARG A 274 -7.61 -17.62 27.18
CA ARG A 274 -7.23 -16.34 26.57
C ARG A 274 -5.73 -16.07 26.68
N PHE A 275 -5.13 -16.35 27.83
CA PHE A 275 -3.69 -16.24 28.02
C PHE A 275 -2.92 -17.15 27.05
N LEU A 276 -3.28 -18.45 26.98
CA LEU A 276 -2.65 -19.42 26.08
C LEU A 276 -2.76 -19.01 24.60
N ILE A 277 -3.95 -18.58 24.17
CA ILE A 277 -4.16 -18.13 22.79
C ILE A 277 -3.33 -16.87 22.49
N THR A 278 -3.34 -15.91 23.43
CA THR A 278 -2.61 -14.65 23.27
C THR A 278 -1.11 -14.89 23.21
N ASP A 279 -0.58 -15.77 24.04
CA ASP A 279 0.84 -16.12 24.07
C ASP A 279 1.30 -16.80 22.76
N GLN A 280 0.50 -17.74 22.25
CA GLN A 280 0.82 -18.49 21.04
C GLN A 280 0.75 -17.66 19.76
N VAL A 281 -0.22 -16.75 19.67
CA VAL A 281 -0.53 -16.07 18.41
C VAL A 281 -0.08 -14.61 18.40
N LEU A 282 0.40 -14.07 19.53
CA LEU A 282 0.67 -12.65 19.79
C LEU A 282 1.15 -11.80 18.60
N VAL A 283 2.13 -12.29 17.84
CA VAL A 283 2.80 -11.56 16.76
C VAL A 283 1.98 -11.52 15.46
N GLU A 284 1.23 -12.59 15.13
CA GLU A 284 0.48 -12.67 13.86
C GLU A 284 -0.62 -11.60 13.74
N PRO A 285 -1.49 -11.38 14.77
CA PRO A 285 -2.49 -10.32 14.80
C PRO A 285 -1.90 -8.92 14.60
N MET A 286 -0.71 -8.68 15.17
CA MET A 286 -0.03 -7.38 15.02
C MET A 286 0.43 -7.18 13.58
N PHE A 287 0.89 -8.24 12.92
CA PHE A 287 1.19 -8.20 11.50
C PHE A 287 -0.05 -7.95 10.64
N TYR A 288 -1.16 -8.63 10.94
CA TYR A 288 -2.42 -8.40 10.22
C TYR A 288 -2.92 -6.96 10.39
N LEU A 289 -2.83 -6.39 11.60
CA LEU A 289 -3.15 -4.99 11.88
C LEU A 289 -2.26 -4.00 11.13
N ALA A 290 -0.96 -4.27 11.03
CA ALA A 290 -0.04 -3.41 10.29
C ALA A 290 -0.26 -3.52 8.76
N ALA A 291 -0.51 -4.73 8.26
CA ALA A 291 -0.52 -5.01 6.83
C ALA A 291 -1.87 -4.69 6.14
N THR A 292 -2.98 -4.96 6.82
CA THR A 292 -4.33 -4.82 6.26
C THR A 292 -4.63 -3.39 5.76
N PRO A 293 -4.35 -2.31 6.53
CA PRO A 293 -4.65 -0.96 6.10
C PRO A 293 -3.96 -0.58 4.79
N TYR A 294 -2.67 -0.89 4.64
CA TYR A 294 -1.94 -0.51 3.43
C TYR A 294 -2.35 -1.36 2.22
N ALA A 295 -2.59 -2.67 2.42
CA ALA A 295 -2.96 -3.57 1.34
C ALA A 295 -4.30 -3.14 0.71
N VAL A 296 -5.32 -2.90 1.55
CA VAL A 296 -6.64 -2.41 1.13
C VAL A 296 -6.52 -1.01 0.50
N ALA A 297 -5.76 -0.11 1.14
CA ALA A 297 -5.58 1.25 0.63
C ALA A 297 -4.93 1.27 -0.76
N TYR A 298 -3.89 0.45 -0.97
CA TYR A 298 -3.21 0.33 -2.25
C TYR A 298 -4.15 -0.21 -3.34
N ALA A 299 -4.85 -1.32 -3.06
CA ALA A 299 -5.79 -1.92 -4.00
C ALA A 299 -6.88 -0.94 -4.44
N ILE A 300 -7.45 -0.18 -3.50
CA ILE A 300 -8.45 0.86 -3.80
C ILE A 300 -7.82 2.03 -4.58
N ALA A 301 -6.65 2.52 -4.16
CA ALA A 301 -6.01 3.67 -4.77
C ALA A 301 -5.64 3.45 -6.24
N VAL A 302 -5.10 2.27 -6.58
CA VAL A 302 -4.71 1.91 -7.96
C VAL A 302 -5.95 1.67 -8.84
N ALA A 303 -7.01 1.10 -8.27
CA ALA A 303 -8.25 0.78 -8.97
C ALA A 303 -9.09 2.01 -9.37
N ARG A 304 -8.91 3.16 -8.69
CA ARG A 304 -9.76 4.34 -8.94
C ARG A 304 -9.53 4.96 -10.32
N PRO A 305 -10.60 5.35 -11.05
CA PRO A 305 -10.48 6.12 -12.28
C PRO A 305 -9.63 7.37 -12.10
N ALA A 306 -8.87 7.75 -13.14
CA ALA A 306 -8.08 8.98 -13.10
C ALA A 306 -9.09 10.12 -13.11
N ARG A 307 -8.98 11.05 -12.16
CA ARG A 307 -9.82 12.24 -12.17
C ARG A 307 -9.55 12.94 -13.49
N ALA A 308 -10.56 13.00 -14.37
CA ALA A 308 -10.45 13.75 -15.62
C ALA A 308 -10.07 15.18 -15.23
N THR A 309 -8.87 15.60 -15.63
CA THR A 309 -8.51 17.01 -15.63
C THR A 309 -9.54 17.69 -16.49
N ALA A 310 -10.33 18.58 -15.91
CA ALA A 310 -11.33 19.37 -16.60
C ALA A 310 -10.71 19.87 -17.91
N SER A 311 -11.29 19.47 -19.02
CA SER A 311 -10.92 19.93 -20.35
C SER A 311 -10.82 21.44 -20.29
N ALA A 312 -9.62 21.98 -20.52
CA ALA A 312 -9.45 23.42 -20.69
C ALA A 312 -10.49 23.86 -21.72
N GLY A 313 -11.32 24.83 -21.32
CA GLY A 313 -12.54 25.22 -22.01
C GLY A 313 -12.31 25.36 -23.51
N GLN A 314 -13.12 24.64 -24.27
CA GLN A 314 -13.30 24.87 -25.69
C GLN A 314 -13.75 26.33 -25.84
N PRO A 315 -12.99 27.21 -26.51
CA PRO A 315 -13.40 28.60 -26.67
C PRO A 315 -14.73 28.62 -27.41
N ALA A 316 -15.71 29.32 -26.83
CA ALA A 316 -17.03 29.49 -27.41
C ALA A 316 -16.90 30.06 -28.84
N PRO A 317 -17.73 29.60 -29.80
CA PRO A 317 -17.73 30.16 -31.14
C PRO A 317 -18.07 31.66 -31.05
N VAL A 318 -17.19 32.49 -31.59
CA VAL A 318 -17.46 33.92 -31.77
C VAL A 318 -18.48 34.02 -32.90
N SER A 319 -19.71 34.41 -32.56
CA SER A 319 -20.75 34.75 -33.52
C SER A 319 -20.27 35.94 -34.37
N ALA A 320 -20.36 35.80 -35.69
CA ALA A 320 -20.09 36.84 -36.68
C ALA A 320 -21.19 37.92 -36.71
#